data_AF-A0A4R3K492-F1
#
_entry.id   AF-A0A4R3K492-F1
#
_cell.length_a   1.000
_cell.length_b   1.000
_cell.length_c   1.000
_cell.angle_alpha   90.00
_cell.angle_beta   90.00
_cell.angle_gamma   90.00
#
_symmetry.space_group_name_H-M   'P 1'
#
loop_
_entity.id
_entity.type
_entity.pdbx_description
1 polymer ?
#
loop_
_entity_poly.entity_id
_entity_poly.type
_entity_poly.pdbx_seq_one_letter_code
_entity_poly.pdbx_strand_id
1 'polypeptide(L)'
;MEKYIKLINGDTIPKLGMGTWFLGEKRKTREQEIDALQAGLKAGVALIDTAEMYGNGKSEQLIGEATKPFDREKLYLVSKVYPHNAGRGKISESLEQTLNCPLAQGGNLRKEMQRNPILLKLAEKHGITLMQLLLAFVLQNEHMIAIPRSGKKEHVLENAAVQEVTLSEEDLEALNKAYPVPGTKMPLDIV
;
A
#
# COMPACT_ATOMS: atom_id res chain seq x y z
N MET A 1 13.42 11.31 4.37
CA MET A 1 12.24 11.21 5.27
C MET A 1 12.46 10.11 6.28
N GLU A 2 11.81 10.16 7.44
CA GLU A 2 11.80 9.00 8.35
C GLU A 2 11.10 7.82 7.70
N LYS A 3 11.65 6.60 7.86
CA LYS A 3 11.11 5.38 7.23
C LYS A 3 10.06 4.67 8.08
N TYR A 4 9.92 5.06 9.35
CA TYR A 4 9.07 4.40 10.34
C TYR A 4 8.25 5.44 11.12
N ILE A 5 7.11 5.02 11.63
CA ILE A 5 6.26 5.78 12.57
C ILE A 5 6.25 5.05 13.90
N LYS A 6 6.34 5.81 14.99
CA LYS A 6 6.13 5.31 16.34
C LYS A 6 4.64 5.27 16.68
N LEU A 7 4.14 4.10 17.06
CA LEU A 7 2.77 3.89 17.50
C LEU A 7 2.59 4.28 18.98
N ILE A 8 1.34 4.44 19.40
CA ILE A 8 0.98 4.84 20.78
C ILE A 8 1.52 3.85 21.81
N ASN A 9 1.57 2.57 21.47
CA ASN A 9 2.09 1.51 22.33
C ASN A 9 3.64 1.46 22.39
N GLY A 10 4.33 2.32 21.64
CA GLY A 10 5.79 2.38 21.59
C GLY A 10 6.43 1.61 20.43
N ASP A 11 5.68 0.76 19.74
CA ASP A 11 6.17 -0.01 18.59
C ASP A 11 6.42 0.89 17.38
N THR A 12 7.16 0.38 16.39
CA THR A 12 7.41 1.08 15.13
C THR A 12 6.84 0.33 13.94
N ILE A 13 6.24 1.07 13.01
CA ILE A 13 5.68 0.53 11.76
C ILE A 13 6.32 1.22 10.54
N PRO A 14 6.63 0.50 9.44
CA PRO A 14 7.12 1.12 8.21
C PRO A 14 6.09 2.10 7.61
N LYS A 15 6.56 3.24 7.07
CA LYS A 15 5.68 4.21 6.38
C LYS A 15 5.24 3.76 5.00
N LEU A 16 6.01 2.87 4.36
CA LEU A 16 5.68 2.31 3.06
C LEU A 16 5.42 0.82 3.19
N GLY A 17 4.30 0.38 2.64
CA GLY A 17 3.94 -1.03 2.52
C GLY A 17 3.43 -1.41 1.14
N MET A 18 3.00 -2.65 1.01
CA MET A 18 2.43 -3.22 -0.22
C MET A 18 0.98 -3.59 0.04
N GLY A 19 0.06 -2.93 -0.67
CA GLY A 19 -1.33 -3.34 -0.71
C GLY A 19 -1.51 -4.55 -1.61
N THR A 20 -2.43 -5.46 -1.27
CA THR A 20 -2.61 -6.73 -2.00
C THR A 20 -3.99 -6.92 -2.62
N TRP A 21 -4.85 -5.90 -2.56
CA TRP A 21 -6.16 -5.88 -3.21
C TRP A 21 -6.08 -6.33 -4.69
N PHE A 22 -6.89 -7.32 -5.12
CA PHE A 22 -6.86 -8.03 -6.43
C PHE A 22 -5.66 -8.98 -6.72
N LEU A 23 -4.68 -9.12 -5.83
CA LEU A 23 -3.59 -10.10 -6.03
C LEU A 23 -4.06 -11.51 -5.68
N GLY A 24 -3.52 -12.54 -6.34
CA GLY A 24 -3.81 -13.95 -6.09
C GLY A 24 -5.11 -14.45 -6.73
N GLU A 25 -5.90 -13.58 -7.35
CA GLU A 25 -7.20 -13.96 -7.93
C GLU A 25 -7.09 -14.74 -9.24
N LYS A 26 -6.03 -14.51 -10.03
CA LYS A 26 -5.82 -15.09 -11.36
C LYS A 26 -4.62 -16.03 -11.36
N ARG A 27 -4.83 -17.30 -11.69
CA ARG A 27 -3.76 -18.31 -11.78
C ARG A 27 -2.61 -17.87 -12.70
N LYS A 28 -2.92 -17.24 -13.84
CA LYS A 28 -1.93 -16.82 -14.84
C LYS A 28 -0.99 -15.70 -14.40
N THR A 29 -1.36 -14.90 -13.40
CA THR A 29 -0.51 -13.81 -12.88
C THR A 29 0.14 -14.16 -11.55
N ARG A 30 -0.16 -15.33 -10.98
CA ARG A 30 0.29 -15.72 -9.64
C ARG A 30 1.80 -15.64 -9.45
N GLU A 31 2.58 -16.24 -10.34
CA GLU A 31 4.05 -16.24 -10.25
C GLU A 31 4.63 -14.82 -10.36
N GLN A 32 4.07 -14.02 -11.27
CA GLN A 32 4.45 -12.61 -11.45
C GLN A 32 4.16 -11.79 -10.18
N GLU A 33 3.01 -12.03 -9.53
CA GLU A 33 2.59 -11.34 -8.31
C GLU A 33 3.46 -11.74 -7.11
N ILE A 34 3.87 -13.01 -7.04
CA ILE A 34 4.86 -13.50 -6.07
C ILE A 34 6.20 -12.79 -6.28
N ASP A 35 6.74 -12.77 -7.51
CA ASP A 35 8.01 -12.08 -7.80
C ASP A 35 7.92 -10.58 -7.46
N ALA A 36 6.78 -9.93 -7.72
CA ALA A 36 6.54 -8.54 -7.35
C ALA A 36 6.59 -8.31 -5.83
N LEU A 37 5.89 -9.13 -5.03
CA LEU A 37 5.95 -9.03 -3.57
C LEU A 37 7.36 -9.29 -3.03
N GLN A 38 8.03 -10.31 -3.55
CA GLN A 38 9.39 -10.64 -3.14
C GLN A 38 10.39 -9.54 -3.51
N ALA A 39 10.20 -8.87 -4.64
CA ALA A 39 11.01 -7.72 -5.03
C ALA A 39 10.85 -6.56 -4.04
N GLY A 40 9.63 -6.27 -3.60
CA GLY A 40 9.37 -5.24 -2.57
C GLY A 40 10.00 -5.58 -1.22
N LEU A 41 9.88 -6.84 -0.77
CA LEU A 41 10.53 -7.31 0.45
C LEU A 41 12.05 -7.18 0.38
N LYS A 42 12.66 -7.59 -0.74
CA LYS A 42 14.11 -7.43 -0.98
C LYS A 42 14.54 -5.97 -1.03
N ALA A 43 13.66 -5.06 -1.47
CA ALA A 43 13.89 -3.63 -1.48
C ALA A 43 13.60 -2.94 -0.13
N GLY A 44 13.28 -3.69 0.94
CA GLY A 44 13.07 -3.16 2.28
C GLY A 44 11.65 -2.69 2.59
N VAL A 45 10.67 -2.98 1.71
CA VAL A 45 9.25 -2.70 1.96
C VAL A 45 8.62 -3.85 2.74
N ALA A 46 8.75 -3.82 4.07
CA ALA A 46 8.40 -4.93 4.96
C ALA A 46 6.93 -4.99 5.40
N LEU A 47 6.16 -3.92 5.18
CA LEU A 47 4.73 -3.88 5.49
C LEU A 47 3.92 -4.47 4.35
N ILE A 48 3.05 -5.45 4.65
CA ILE A 48 2.09 -6.03 3.69
C ILE A 48 0.68 -5.87 4.25
N ASP A 49 -0.18 -5.21 3.48
CA ASP A 49 -1.59 -5.02 3.79
C ASP A 49 -2.47 -5.95 2.96
N THR A 50 -3.37 -6.66 3.63
CA THR A 50 -4.32 -7.59 3.04
C THR A 50 -5.66 -7.56 3.78
N ALA A 51 -6.58 -8.44 3.43
CA ALA A 51 -7.80 -8.69 4.20
C ALA A 51 -8.42 -10.03 3.84
N GLU A 52 -9.28 -10.55 4.71
CA GLU A 52 -10.09 -11.74 4.41
C GLU A 52 -11.07 -11.52 3.26
N MET A 53 -11.35 -10.26 2.87
CA MET A 53 -12.13 -9.87 1.69
C MET A 53 -11.33 -10.01 0.37
N TYR A 54 -9.99 -9.98 0.43
CA TYR A 54 -9.12 -9.74 -0.72
C TYR A 54 -8.84 -11.02 -1.46
N GLY A 55 -9.42 -11.14 -2.67
CA GLY A 55 -9.52 -12.47 -3.23
C GLY A 55 -10.23 -13.43 -2.25
N ASN A 56 -10.94 -12.87 -1.25
CA ASN A 56 -11.57 -13.43 -0.06
C ASN A 56 -10.73 -14.51 0.60
N GLY A 57 -9.41 -14.26 0.62
CA GLY A 57 -8.40 -15.14 1.14
C GLY A 57 -7.37 -15.57 0.09
N LYS A 58 -7.65 -15.44 -1.21
CA LYS A 58 -6.65 -15.75 -2.25
C LYS A 58 -5.43 -14.82 -2.20
N SER A 59 -5.62 -13.54 -1.80
CA SER A 59 -4.50 -12.62 -1.61
C SER A 59 -3.65 -13.06 -0.41
N GLU A 60 -4.27 -13.43 0.71
CA GLU A 60 -3.60 -13.96 1.90
C GLU A 60 -2.83 -15.27 1.59
N GLN A 61 -3.42 -16.20 0.84
CA GLN A 61 -2.72 -17.40 0.37
C GLN A 61 -1.48 -17.07 -0.49
N LEU A 62 -1.60 -16.08 -1.38
CA LEU A 62 -0.49 -15.65 -2.22
C LEU A 62 0.63 -15.01 -1.38
N ILE A 63 0.29 -14.21 -0.37
CA ILE A 63 1.26 -13.62 0.57
C ILE A 63 1.95 -14.73 1.38
N GLY A 64 1.19 -15.69 1.90
CA GLY A 64 1.73 -16.84 2.64
C GLY A 64 2.73 -17.65 1.80
N GLU A 65 2.52 -17.76 0.49
CA GLU A 65 3.49 -18.37 -0.43
C GLU A 65 4.70 -17.46 -0.69
N ALA A 66 4.47 -16.19 -1.02
CA ALA A 66 5.52 -15.24 -1.38
C ALA A 66 6.52 -14.98 -0.24
N THR A 67 6.06 -15.08 1.01
CA THR A 67 6.84 -14.77 2.21
C THR A 67 7.66 -15.95 2.75
N LYS A 68 7.43 -17.19 2.30
CA LYS A 68 8.19 -18.38 2.78
C LYS A 68 9.71 -18.23 2.78
N PRO A 69 10.34 -17.58 1.78
CA PRO A 69 11.80 -17.41 1.76
C PRO A 69 12.34 -16.33 2.72
N PHE A 70 11.47 -15.60 3.41
CA PHE A 70 11.83 -14.46 4.25
C PHE A 70 11.62 -14.78 5.73
N ASP A 71 12.39 -14.10 6.57
CA ASP A 71 12.24 -14.16 8.01
C ASP A 71 10.93 -13.49 8.44
N ARG A 72 10.03 -14.27 9.06
CA ARG A 72 8.68 -13.84 9.45
C ARG A 72 8.70 -12.70 10.46
N GLU A 73 9.73 -12.63 11.31
CA GLU A 73 9.89 -11.60 12.34
C GLU A 73 10.24 -10.23 11.73
N LYS A 74 10.75 -10.21 10.50
CA LYS A 74 11.06 -8.98 9.76
C LYS A 74 9.87 -8.43 8.98
N LEU A 75 8.73 -9.14 8.97
CA LEU A 75 7.54 -8.76 8.23
C LEU A 75 6.52 -8.09 9.14
N TYR A 76 5.93 -7.00 8.65
CA TYR A 76 4.78 -6.38 9.30
C TYR A 76 3.52 -6.72 8.49
N LEU A 77 2.72 -7.68 8.98
CA LEU A 77 1.52 -8.15 8.28
C LEU A 77 0.27 -7.53 8.88
N VAL A 78 -0.55 -6.90 8.03
CA VAL A 78 -1.86 -6.33 8.41
C VAL A 78 -2.93 -7.05 7.60
N SER A 79 -3.92 -7.62 8.28
CA SER A 79 -5.16 -8.12 7.67
C SER A 79 -6.38 -7.44 8.29
N LYS A 80 -7.56 -7.66 7.71
CA LYS A 80 -8.82 -7.02 8.11
C LYS A 80 -9.94 -8.06 8.11
N VAL A 81 -10.86 -7.89 9.04
CA VAL A 81 -12.06 -8.72 9.20
C VAL A 81 -13.28 -7.94 8.71
N TYR A 82 -14.22 -8.60 8.05
CA TYR A 82 -15.50 -8.02 7.66
C TYR A 82 -16.28 -7.51 8.89
N PRO A 83 -17.03 -6.39 8.75
CA PRO A 83 -17.85 -5.89 9.85
C PRO A 83 -18.85 -6.92 10.41
N HIS A 84 -19.43 -7.76 9.54
CA HIS A 84 -20.38 -8.80 9.95
C HIS A 84 -19.72 -10.02 10.64
N ASN A 85 -18.38 -10.13 10.56
CA ASN A 85 -17.60 -11.14 11.25
C ASN A 85 -16.93 -10.61 12.53
N ALA A 86 -16.93 -9.29 12.76
CA ALA A 86 -16.29 -8.66 13.92
C ALA A 86 -17.02 -8.87 15.27
N GLY A 87 -18.05 -9.72 15.32
CA GLY A 87 -18.75 -10.07 16.55
C GLY A 87 -17.99 -11.10 17.40
N ARG A 88 -18.20 -11.08 18.73
CA ARG A 88 -17.49 -11.94 19.70
C ARG A 88 -17.46 -13.44 19.37
N GLY A 89 -18.48 -13.97 18.68
CA GLY A 89 -18.55 -15.38 18.30
C GLY A 89 -17.90 -15.72 16.95
N LYS A 90 -17.71 -14.73 16.06
CA LYS A 90 -17.27 -14.95 14.67
C LYS A 90 -15.86 -14.45 14.39
N ILE A 91 -15.36 -13.52 15.20
CA ILE A 91 -14.05 -12.92 14.96
C ILE A 91 -12.92 -13.95 15.09
N SER A 92 -13.04 -14.90 16.01
CA SER A 92 -12.08 -16.00 16.15
C SER A 92 -12.04 -16.89 14.91
N GLU A 93 -13.21 -17.21 14.34
CA GLU A 93 -13.30 -17.99 13.10
C GLU A 93 -12.68 -17.24 11.91
N SER A 94 -12.95 -15.94 11.78
CA SER A 94 -12.32 -15.08 10.76
C SER A 94 -10.81 -14.98 10.92
N LEU A 95 -10.31 -14.85 12.15
CA LEU A 95 -8.87 -14.84 12.43
C LEU A 95 -8.22 -16.18 12.07
N GLU A 96 -8.84 -17.30 12.46
CA GLU A 96 -8.39 -18.64 12.07
C GLU A 96 -8.43 -18.81 10.55
N GLN A 97 -9.46 -18.29 9.87
CA GLN A 97 -9.54 -18.31 8.42
C GLN A 97 -8.46 -17.45 7.78
N THR A 98 -8.18 -16.22 8.22
CA THR A 98 -7.03 -15.43 7.74
C THR A 98 -5.69 -16.18 7.94
N LEU A 99 -5.59 -16.97 9.01
CA LEU A 99 -4.43 -17.83 9.23
C LEU A 99 -4.44 -19.12 8.36
N ASN A 100 -5.59 -19.49 7.76
CA ASN A 100 -5.85 -20.76 7.05
C ASN A 100 -6.51 -20.63 5.63
N CYS A 101 -6.60 -19.42 5.04
CA CYS A 101 -7.56 -18.84 4.05
C CYS A 101 -8.20 -19.67 2.92
N PRO A 102 -9.47 -19.34 2.52
CA PRO A 102 -9.94 -19.34 1.09
C PRO A 102 -11.11 -18.36 0.62
N LEU A 103 -10.99 -17.71 -0.60
CA LEU A 103 -11.99 -17.14 -1.63
C LEU A 103 -12.72 -15.75 -1.62
N ALA A 104 -12.89 -14.96 -2.79
CA ALA A 104 -12.93 -13.47 -3.33
C ALA A 104 -14.08 -12.43 -3.72
N GLN A 105 -13.86 -11.05 -3.66
CA GLN A 105 -14.02 -9.91 -4.70
C GLN A 105 -14.07 -8.33 -4.39
N GLY A 106 -13.64 -7.40 -5.36
CA GLY A 106 -14.08 -5.94 -5.69
C GLY A 106 -13.27 -4.55 -5.58
N GLY A 107 -13.11 -3.63 -6.62
CA GLY A 107 -12.61 -2.16 -6.52
C GLY A 107 -12.57 -1.20 -7.80
N ASN A 108 -12.15 0.13 -7.75
CA ASN A 108 -11.34 1.09 -8.67
C ASN A 108 -11.72 2.64 -8.81
N LEU A 109 -10.79 3.62 -8.60
CA LEU A 109 -10.83 5.11 -8.89
C LEU A 109 -9.43 5.67 -9.34
N ARG A 110 -9.19 6.26 -10.54
CA ARG A 110 -7.82 6.80 -10.90
C ARG A 110 -7.62 7.83 -12.05
N LYS A 111 -8.62 8.28 -12.82
CA LYS A 111 -8.36 8.85 -14.17
C LYS A 111 -7.98 10.34 -14.26
N GLU A 112 -8.36 11.21 -13.32
CA GLU A 112 -8.24 12.68 -13.52
C GLU A 112 -6.84 13.25 -13.17
N MET A 113 -6.14 12.65 -12.21
CA MET A 113 -4.83 13.16 -11.75
C MET A 113 -3.72 13.03 -12.80
N GLN A 114 -3.85 12.13 -13.78
CA GLN A 114 -2.81 11.83 -14.77
C GLN A 114 -2.54 12.95 -15.77
N ARG A 115 -3.38 13.98 -15.83
CA ARG A 115 -3.33 15.05 -16.84
C ARG A 115 -2.90 16.42 -16.30
N ASN A 116 -2.57 16.52 -15.01
CA ASN A 116 -2.24 17.82 -14.40
C ASN A 116 -0.81 18.28 -14.80
N PRO A 117 -0.65 19.44 -15.47
CA PRO A 117 0.66 19.90 -15.97
C PRO A 117 1.65 20.28 -14.87
N ILE A 118 1.17 20.66 -13.67
CA ILE A 118 2.04 20.95 -12.53
C ILE A 118 2.68 19.66 -12.03
N LEU A 119 1.88 18.60 -11.88
CA LEU A 119 2.39 17.31 -11.42
C LEU A 119 3.39 16.69 -12.39
N LEU A 120 3.15 16.82 -13.69
CA LEU A 120 4.08 16.31 -14.71
C LEU A 120 5.43 17.03 -14.68
N LYS A 121 5.43 18.36 -14.54
CA LYS A 121 6.66 19.16 -14.40
C LYS A 121 7.45 18.82 -13.14
N LEU A 122 6.76 18.61 -12.02
CA LEU A 122 7.41 18.21 -10.76
C LEU A 122 7.99 16.79 -10.86
N ALA A 123 7.27 15.85 -11.48
CA ALA A 123 7.77 14.51 -11.71
C ALA A 123 9.04 14.53 -12.59
N GLU A 124 9.03 15.33 -13.66
CA GLU A 124 10.20 15.55 -14.53
C GLU A 124 11.39 16.19 -13.80
N LYS A 125 11.15 17.24 -12.99
CA LYS A 125 12.18 17.90 -12.15
C LYS A 125 12.95 16.90 -11.30
N HIS A 126 12.25 15.91 -10.76
CA HIS A 126 12.84 14.88 -9.88
C HIS A 126 13.28 13.62 -10.63
N GLY A 127 13.05 13.52 -11.93
CA GLY A 127 13.36 12.32 -12.72
C GLY A 127 12.56 11.08 -12.29
N ILE A 128 11.36 11.26 -11.74
CA ILE A 128 10.50 10.21 -11.20
C ILE A 128 9.17 10.15 -11.94
N THR A 129 8.43 9.06 -11.76
CA THR A 129 7.06 8.97 -12.29
C THR A 129 6.08 9.82 -11.48
N LEU A 130 4.94 10.16 -12.09
CA LEU A 130 3.84 10.83 -11.40
C LEU A 130 3.38 10.07 -10.13
N MET A 131 3.39 8.74 -10.18
CA MET A 131 2.95 7.93 -9.04
C MET A 131 3.98 7.96 -7.92
N GLN A 132 5.27 7.98 -8.24
CA GLN A 132 6.32 8.19 -7.26
C GLN A 132 6.23 9.57 -6.62
N LEU A 133 5.93 10.62 -7.40
CA LEU A 133 5.71 11.98 -6.86
C LEU A 133 4.54 12.01 -5.85
N LEU A 134 3.39 11.43 -6.22
CA LEU A 134 2.21 11.39 -5.35
C LEU A 134 2.46 10.56 -4.08
N LEU A 135 3.17 9.43 -4.22
CA LEU A 135 3.55 8.59 -3.09
C LEU A 135 4.54 9.32 -2.18
N ALA A 136 5.52 10.03 -2.74
CA ALA A 136 6.48 10.84 -2.00
C ALA A 136 5.74 11.92 -1.19
N PHE A 137 4.80 12.62 -1.82
CA PHE A 137 3.98 13.64 -1.17
C PHE A 137 3.22 13.09 0.05
N VAL A 138 2.56 11.94 -0.07
CA VAL A 138 1.87 11.30 1.07
C VAL A 138 2.86 10.97 2.19
N LEU A 139 4.03 10.40 1.84
CA LEU A 139 5.03 9.96 2.81
C LEU A 139 5.84 11.09 3.45
N GLN A 140 5.78 12.32 2.92
CA GLN A 140 6.36 13.50 3.57
C GLN A 140 5.64 13.83 4.89
N ASN A 141 4.35 13.53 5.01
CA ASN A 141 3.64 13.72 6.27
C ASN A 141 4.11 12.70 7.30
N GLU A 142 4.53 13.18 8.48
CA GLU A 142 5.13 12.37 9.55
C GLU A 142 4.24 11.18 9.94
N HIS A 143 2.92 11.34 9.96
CA HIS A 143 1.98 10.36 10.51
C HIS A 143 1.21 9.57 9.44
N MET A 144 1.70 9.58 8.19
CA MET A 144 1.04 8.88 7.08
C MET A 144 1.80 7.61 6.67
N ILE A 145 1.02 6.53 6.46
CA ILE A 145 1.49 5.27 5.87
C ILE A 145 0.82 5.12 4.51
N ALA A 146 1.59 4.71 3.50
CA ALA A 146 1.08 4.41 2.18
C ALA A 146 1.27 2.92 1.85
N ILE A 147 0.23 2.32 1.27
CA ILE A 147 0.19 0.89 0.91
C ILE A 147 -0.19 0.70 -0.57
N PRO A 148 0.59 1.26 -1.52
CA PRO A 148 0.28 1.11 -2.95
C PRO A 148 0.26 -0.36 -3.36
N ARG A 149 -0.66 -0.70 -4.28
CA ARG A 149 -0.78 -2.05 -4.84
C ARG A 149 -0.16 -2.13 -6.23
N SER A 150 0.66 -3.15 -6.47
CA SER A 150 1.07 -3.56 -7.83
C SER A 150 1.33 -5.06 -7.89
N GLY A 151 0.89 -5.71 -8.98
CA GLY A 151 1.28 -7.08 -9.32
C GLY A 151 2.47 -7.15 -10.29
N LYS A 152 3.05 -6.00 -10.64
CA LYS A 152 4.22 -5.88 -11.52
C LYS A 152 5.43 -5.48 -10.70
N LYS A 153 6.54 -6.19 -10.88
CA LYS A 153 7.79 -5.99 -10.17
C LYS A 153 8.39 -4.61 -10.40
N GLU A 154 8.34 -4.12 -11.63
CA GLU A 154 8.91 -2.82 -12.01
C GLU A 154 8.29 -1.71 -11.18
N HIS A 155 6.96 -1.66 -11.11
CA HIS A 155 6.25 -0.67 -10.29
C HIS A 155 6.48 -0.84 -8.79
N VAL A 156 6.68 -2.08 -8.30
CA VAL A 156 7.00 -2.30 -6.87
C VAL A 156 8.36 -1.69 -6.55
N LEU A 157 9.35 -1.87 -7.43
CA LEU A 157 10.67 -1.27 -7.27
C LEU A 157 10.62 0.26 -7.41
N GLU A 158 9.83 0.79 -8.35
CA GLU A 158 9.57 2.24 -8.44
C GLU A 158 8.96 2.78 -7.15
N ASN A 159 7.95 2.11 -6.59
CA ASN A 159 7.34 2.51 -5.32
C ASN A 159 8.35 2.46 -4.17
N ALA A 160 9.18 1.41 -4.11
CA ALA A 160 10.19 1.26 -3.06
C ALA A 160 11.25 2.39 -3.12
N ALA A 161 11.65 2.80 -4.33
CA ALA A 161 12.61 3.88 -4.53
C ALA A 161 12.13 5.25 -3.99
N VAL A 162 10.82 5.43 -3.76
CA VAL A 162 10.27 6.67 -3.18
C VAL A 162 10.80 6.97 -1.80
N GLN A 163 11.28 5.97 -1.05
CA GLN A 163 11.89 6.19 0.27
C GLN A 163 13.12 7.12 0.21
N GLU A 164 13.75 7.25 -0.96
CA GLU A 164 14.92 8.10 -1.19
C GLU A 164 14.56 9.46 -1.82
N VAL A 165 13.27 9.70 -2.13
CA VAL A 165 12.80 10.96 -2.72
C VAL A 165 12.56 12.00 -1.63
N THR A 166 13.12 13.20 -1.83
CA THR A 166 12.90 14.36 -0.96
C THR A 166 12.30 15.50 -1.77
N LEU A 167 11.12 15.97 -1.37
CA LEU A 167 10.45 17.12 -1.99
C LEU A 167 10.85 18.39 -1.25
N SER A 168 11.15 19.47 -1.99
CA SER A 168 11.44 20.77 -1.36
C SER A 168 10.16 21.46 -0.88
N GLU A 169 10.29 22.47 -0.03
CA GLU A 169 9.15 23.31 0.40
C GLU A 169 8.42 23.92 -0.82
N GLU A 170 9.17 24.38 -1.83
CA GLU A 170 8.61 24.89 -3.09
C GLU A 170 7.79 23.83 -3.85
N ASP A 171 8.22 22.57 -3.84
CA ASP A 171 7.47 21.48 -4.48
C ASP A 171 6.15 21.24 -3.74
N LEU A 172 6.18 21.26 -2.41
CA LEU A 172 5.00 21.11 -1.56
C LEU A 172 4.00 22.27 -1.76
N GLU A 173 4.49 23.51 -1.86
CA GLU A 173 3.66 24.67 -2.18
C GLU A 173 2.99 24.55 -3.55
N ALA A 174 3.75 24.10 -4.56
CA ALA A 174 3.21 23.87 -5.90
C ALA A 174 2.13 22.78 -5.90
N LEU A 175 2.32 21.71 -5.12
CA LEU A 175 1.33 20.64 -4.94
C LEU A 175 0.06 21.14 -4.24
N ASN A 176 0.21 21.89 -3.14
CA ASN A 176 -0.92 22.47 -2.40
C ASN A 176 -1.71 23.48 -3.25
N LYS A 177 -1.04 24.23 -4.14
CA LYS A 177 -1.71 25.12 -5.09
C LYS A 177 -2.50 24.34 -6.15
N ALA A 178 -1.99 23.19 -6.58
CA ALA A 178 -2.67 22.33 -7.56
C ALA A 178 -3.84 21.55 -6.96
N TYR A 179 -3.74 21.15 -5.68
CA TYR A 179 -4.73 20.40 -4.92
C TYR A 179 -4.91 21.03 -3.53
N PRO A 180 -5.71 22.11 -3.45
CA PRO A 180 -5.90 22.82 -2.20
C PRO A 180 -6.61 21.96 -1.16
N VAL A 181 -6.21 22.16 0.10
CA VAL A 181 -6.87 21.54 1.26
C VAL A 181 -8.34 21.99 1.29
N PRO A 182 -9.32 21.11 1.58
CA PRO A 182 -10.73 21.50 1.66
C PRO A 182 -10.96 22.66 2.63
N GLY A 183 -11.67 23.69 2.18
CA GLY A 183 -12.00 24.87 2.99
C GLY A 183 -13.13 24.65 4.01
N THR A 184 -13.81 23.50 3.95
CA THR A 184 -14.91 23.12 4.84
C THR A 184 -14.86 21.62 5.16
N LYS A 185 -15.57 21.21 6.20
CA LYS A 185 -15.70 19.79 6.58
C LYS A 185 -16.41 19.01 5.45
N MET A 186 -15.76 17.95 4.98
CA MET A 186 -16.32 17.05 3.95
C MET A 186 -16.65 15.66 4.55
N PRO A 187 -17.56 14.89 3.92
CA PRO A 187 -17.74 13.48 4.23
C PRO A 187 -16.45 12.68 4.02
N LEU A 188 -16.31 11.56 4.73
CA LEU A 188 -15.20 10.62 4.53
C LEU A 188 -15.39 9.89 3.19
N ASP A 189 -14.37 9.92 2.34
CA ASP A 189 -14.35 9.21 1.06
C ASP A 189 -14.01 7.71 1.28
N ILE A 190 -14.75 6.82 0.62
CA ILE A 190 -14.65 5.36 0.77
C ILE A 190 -14.85 4.71 -0.62
N VAL A 191 -14.00 3.71 -0.92
CA VAL A 191 -13.99 2.94 -2.18
C VAL A 191 -14.14 1.45 -1.96
#